data_AF-A0A4U0NWY7-F1
#
_entry.id   AF-A0A4U0NWY7-F1
#
_cell.length_a   1.000
_cell.length_b   1.000
_cell.length_c   1.000
_cell.angle_alpha   90.00
_cell.angle_beta   90.00
_cell.angle_gamma   90.00
#
_symmetry.space_group_name_H-M   'P 1'
#
loop_
_entity.id
_entity.type
_entity.pdbx_description
1 polymer ?
#
loop_
_entity_poly.entity_id
_entity_poly.type
_entity_poly.pdbx_seq_one_letter_code
_entity_poly.pdbx_strand_id
1 'polypeptide(L)'
;MDTRRRGVTDGGDIADVAERLRREPQPRDFDRAPDPVRDYKASMTPAQRTHAIREVLHALVDRIGPPTLYGGSAYGPTIRWRTDEQILLLDHGIACLQVSVRHTAELERTESVRFGRGVGDAEDQVSFFSSLPYLWQLYRDGPGTLPRDFPATSAAPDWHRLEESVESILWAWSEQLPAQVGDEESAAFNIVNHKDGDRPLSVGYSPEGVFLVVDDRDAPEGEDHRAMMERRGWQVAVHGWWEATFPEPGWESAAAAARMAVAEVRSRGALTPRDLGAADISCADRGLLMLPGLGISH
;
A
#
# COMPACT_ATOMS: atom_id res chain seq x y z
N MET A 1 28.76 13.98 -24.35
CA MET A 1 28.46 12.87 -23.42
C MET A 1 27.06 12.39 -23.78
N ASP A 2 27.01 11.29 -24.50
CA ASP A 2 25.87 10.87 -25.33
C ASP A 2 24.84 10.12 -24.47
N THR A 3 23.84 10.83 -23.94
CA THR A 3 22.70 10.22 -23.24
C THR A 3 21.75 9.60 -24.24
N ARG A 4 22.03 8.36 -24.65
CA ARG A 4 21.04 7.51 -25.33
C ARG A 4 19.87 7.30 -24.38
N ARG A 5 18.74 7.97 -24.63
CA ARG A 5 17.43 7.57 -24.12
C ARG A 5 17.19 6.13 -24.60
N ARG A 6 17.34 5.13 -23.72
CA ARG A 6 16.81 3.80 -23.99
C ARG A 6 15.28 3.96 -24.04
N GLY A 7 14.71 3.63 -25.19
CA GLY A 7 13.26 3.61 -25.38
C GLY A 7 12.63 2.58 -24.46
N VAL A 8 11.36 2.80 -24.14
CA VAL A 8 10.49 1.79 -23.52
C VAL A 8 10.46 0.56 -24.43
N THR A 9 10.80 -0.60 -23.89
CA THR A 9 10.77 -1.88 -24.61
C THR A 9 9.32 -2.30 -24.88
N ASP A 10 9.06 -3.04 -25.96
CA ASP A 10 7.71 -3.52 -26.32
C ASP A 10 7.29 -4.70 -25.41
N GLY A 11 5.98 -5.00 -25.32
CA GLY A 11 5.42 -5.98 -24.38
C GLY A 11 6.01 -7.39 -24.48
N GLY A 12 6.35 -7.85 -25.70
CA GLY A 12 7.01 -9.13 -25.93
C GLY A 12 8.47 -9.17 -25.45
N ASP A 13 9.17 -8.04 -25.55
CA ASP A 13 10.57 -7.89 -25.13
C ASP A 13 10.68 -7.92 -23.59
N ILE A 14 9.68 -7.38 -22.89
CA ILE A 14 9.66 -7.31 -21.41
C ILE A 14 9.51 -8.68 -20.76
N ALA A 15 8.57 -9.49 -21.25
CA ALA A 15 8.36 -10.84 -20.73
C ALA A 15 9.61 -11.71 -20.89
N ASP A 16 10.30 -11.57 -22.03
CA ASP A 16 11.57 -12.27 -22.31
C ASP A 16 12.69 -11.80 -21.36
N VAL A 17 12.80 -10.49 -21.12
CA VAL A 17 13.76 -9.93 -20.17
C VAL A 17 13.50 -10.44 -18.75
N ALA A 18 12.25 -10.44 -18.30
CA ALA A 18 11.87 -10.92 -16.97
C ALA A 18 12.10 -12.43 -16.80
N GLU A 19 11.79 -13.23 -17.82
CA GLU A 19 12.06 -14.67 -17.83
C GLU A 19 13.56 -14.96 -17.74
N ARG A 20 14.38 -14.26 -18.52
CA ARG A 20 15.84 -14.36 -18.46
C ARG A 20 16.36 -13.98 -17.07
N LEU A 21 15.94 -12.83 -16.53
CA LEU A 21 16.33 -12.35 -15.20
C LEU A 21 15.95 -13.35 -14.10
N ARG A 22 14.82 -14.05 -14.26
CA ARG A 22 14.34 -15.02 -13.27
C ARG A 22 15.02 -16.38 -13.38
N ARG A 23 15.29 -16.89 -14.59
CA ARG A 23 15.83 -18.25 -14.77
C ARG A 23 17.36 -18.29 -14.78
N GLU A 24 17.99 -17.33 -15.45
CA GLU A 24 19.44 -17.34 -15.69
C GLU A 24 20.04 -15.92 -15.52
N PRO A 25 19.90 -15.29 -14.35
CA PRO A 25 20.51 -13.99 -14.12
C PRO A 25 22.03 -14.09 -14.18
N GLN A 26 22.65 -13.13 -14.85
CA GLN A 26 24.10 -12.99 -14.87
C GLN A 26 24.52 -12.18 -13.64
N PRO A 27 25.75 -12.36 -13.10
CA PRO A 27 26.23 -11.59 -11.94
C PRO A 27 26.05 -10.08 -12.10
N ARG A 28 26.31 -9.56 -13.32
CA ARG A 28 26.13 -8.13 -13.63
C ARG A 28 24.69 -7.62 -13.55
N ASP A 29 23.68 -8.50 -13.63
CA ASP A 29 22.28 -8.10 -13.59
C ASP A 29 21.85 -7.65 -12.20
N PHE A 30 22.46 -8.20 -11.14
CA PHE A 30 22.16 -7.86 -9.74
C PHE A 30 22.58 -6.43 -9.37
N ASP A 31 23.63 -5.91 -10.00
CA ASP A 31 24.14 -4.54 -9.80
C ASP A 31 23.64 -3.57 -10.88
N ARG A 32 22.91 -4.06 -11.88
CA ARG A 32 22.46 -3.24 -13.01
C ARG A 32 21.33 -2.31 -12.58
N ALA A 33 21.27 -1.16 -13.26
CA ALA A 33 20.08 -0.32 -13.24
C ALA A 33 18.86 -1.11 -13.76
N PRO A 34 17.66 -0.91 -13.18
CA PRO A 34 16.44 -1.56 -13.66
C PRO A 34 16.19 -1.31 -15.14
N ASP A 35 15.62 -2.31 -15.82
CA ASP A 35 15.22 -2.19 -17.21
C ASP A 35 13.81 -1.56 -17.27
N PRO A 36 13.64 -0.40 -17.92
CA PRO A 36 12.34 0.28 -18.01
C PRO A 36 11.41 -0.50 -18.94
N VAL A 37 10.17 -0.73 -18.51
CA VAL A 37 9.22 -1.60 -19.23
C VAL A 37 7.98 -0.86 -19.73
N ARG A 38 7.52 0.19 -19.03
CA ARG A 38 6.33 0.92 -19.45
C ARG A 38 6.38 2.34 -18.95
N ASP A 39 5.95 3.31 -19.75
CA ASP A 39 5.74 4.66 -19.27
C ASP A 39 4.76 4.67 -18.09
N TYR A 40 5.15 5.35 -17.01
CA TYR A 40 4.37 5.44 -15.78
C TYR A 40 4.74 6.75 -15.09
N LYS A 41 3.94 7.79 -15.35
CA LYS A 41 4.28 9.18 -15.03
C LYS A 41 3.24 9.77 -14.10
N ALA A 42 3.67 10.71 -13.26
CA ALA A 42 2.77 11.48 -12.40
C ALA A 42 1.69 12.24 -13.21
N SER A 43 1.99 12.62 -14.45
CA SER A 43 1.04 13.30 -15.35
C SER A 43 -0.05 12.40 -15.92
N MET A 44 0.05 11.07 -15.78
CA MET A 44 -1.01 10.15 -16.18
C MET A 44 -2.19 10.24 -15.20
N THR A 45 -3.39 9.88 -15.65
CA THR A 45 -4.52 9.71 -14.74
C THR A 45 -4.34 8.44 -13.89
N PRO A 46 -5.00 8.33 -12.73
CA PRO A 46 -4.97 7.10 -11.93
C PRO A 46 -5.37 5.87 -12.78
N ALA A 47 -6.47 5.96 -13.53
CA ALA A 47 -6.92 4.88 -14.42
C ALA A 47 -5.88 4.48 -15.48
N GLN A 48 -5.14 5.43 -16.05
CA GLN A 48 -4.06 5.14 -16.99
C GLN A 48 -2.89 4.41 -16.30
N ARG A 49 -2.55 4.80 -15.07
CA ARG A 49 -1.51 4.13 -14.27
C ARG A 49 -1.93 2.72 -13.86
N THR A 50 -3.15 2.55 -13.37
CA THR A 50 -3.76 1.23 -13.07
C THR A 50 -3.72 0.33 -14.30
N HIS A 51 -4.11 0.84 -15.47
CA HIS A 51 -4.06 0.09 -16.72
C HIS A 51 -2.63 -0.32 -17.11
N ALA A 52 -1.66 0.59 -16.99
CA ALA A 52 -0.26 0.29 -17.28
C ALA A 52 0.32 -0.79 -16.36
N ILE A 53 -0.01 -0.76 -15.06
CA ILE A 53 0.39 -1.80 -14.10
C ILE A 53 -0.22 -3.15 -14.52
N ARG A 54 -1.52 -3.17 -14.83
CA ARG A 54 -2.24 -4.39 -15.23
C ARG A 54 -1.67 -5.01 -16.49
N GLU A 55 -1.42 -4.21 -17.51
CA GLU A 55 -0.86 -4.66 -18.80
C GLU A 55 0.49 -5.37 -18.60
N VAL A 56 1.42 -4.73 -17.87
CA VAL A 56 2.74 -5.29 -17.59
C VAL A 56 2.62 -6.53 -16.71
N LEU A 57 1.84 -6.46 -15.62
CA LEU A 57 1.68 -7.57 -14.70
C LEU A 57 1.09 -8.80 -15.41
N HIS A 58 0.08 -8.63 -16.25
CA HIS A 58 -0.52 -9.72 -17.02
C HIS A 58 0.51 -10.39 -17.94
N ALA A 59 1.28 -9.59 -18.70
CA ALA A 59 2.33 -10.12 -19.57
C ALA A 59 3.41 -10.90 -18.80
N LEU A 60 3.78 -10.44 -17.61
CA LEU A 60 4.71 -11.15 -16.74
C LEU A 60 4.10 -12.44 -16.18
N VAL A 61 2.88 -12.38 -15.63
CA VAL A 61 2.20 -13.55 -15.07
C VAL A 61 2.00 -14.63 -16.12
N ASP A 62 1.60 -14.29 -17.33
CA ASP A 62 1.44 -15.24 -18.44
C ASP A 62 2.75 -15.95 -18.77
N ARG A 63 3.90 -15.26 -18.65
CA ARG A 63 5.19 -15.82 -19.03
C ARG A 63 5.87 -16.59 -17.91
N ILE A 64 5.91 -16.03 -16.71
CA ILE A 64 6.69 -16.55 -15.59
C ILE A 64 5.81 -17.07 -14.44
N GLY A 65 4.49 -16.98 -14.55
CA GLY A 65 3.55 -17.38 -13.49
C GLY A 65 3.32 -16.29 -12.45
N PRO A 66 2.42 -16.52 -11.48
CA PRO A 66 2.01 -15.51 -10.51
C PRO A 66 3.15 -15.07 -9.58
N PRO A 67 3.13 -13.82 -9.09
CA PRO A 67 4.08 -13.33 -8.11
C PRO A 67 3.91 -14.02 -6.76
N THR A 68 4.97 -13.96 -5.97
CA THR A 68 4.95 -14.38 -4.56
C THR A 68 4.28 -13.32 -3.70
N LEU A 69 4.61 -12.05 -3.93
CA LEU A 69 4.05 -10.92 -3.18
C LEU A 69 3.55 -9.86 -4.14
N TYR A 70 2.30 -9.46 -3.94
CA TYR A 70 1.75 -8.20 -4.43
C TYR A 70 2.08 -7.12 -3.41
N GLY A 71 2.08 -5.86 -3.82
CA GLY A 71 2.43 -4.76 -2.93
C GLY A 71 2.59 -3.43 -3.63
N GLY A 72 2.88 -2.41 -2.83
CA GLY A 72 2.92 -1.05 -3.32
C GLY A 72 3.60 -0.06 -2.39
N SER A 73 4.26 0.93 -2.98
CA SER A 73 4.71 2.16 -2.32
C SER A 73 3.65 3.25 -2.46
N ALA A 74 3.91 4.46 -1.95
CA ALA A 74 3.04 5.62 -2.20
C ALA A 74 2.94 6.00 -3.68
N TYR A 75 3.88 5.56 -4.51
CA TYR A 75 4.04 6.08 -5.87
C TYR A 75 3.84 5.03 -6.96
N GLY A 76 3.82 3.74 -6.61
CA GLY A 76 3.58 2.68 -7.60
C GLY A 76 3.74 1.28 -7.03
N PRO A 77 3.59 0.25 -7.88
CA PRO A 77 3.61 -1.13 -7.44
C PRO A 77 4.99 -1.53 -6.88
N THR A 78 5.00 -2.59 -6.07
CA THR A 78 6.22 -3.27 -5.60
C THR A 78 5.93 -4.77 -5.56
N ILE A 79 5.97 -5.39 -6.73
CA ILE A 79 5.54 -6.78 -6.97
C ILE A 79 6.76 -7.69 -7.09
N ARG A 80 6.73 -8.84 -6.42
CA ARG A 80 7.91 -9.71 -6.24
C ARG A 80 7.63 -11.14 -6.66
N TRP A 81 8.52 -11.68 -7.49
CA TRP A 81 8.71 -13.13 -7.64
C TRP A 81 9.95 -13.51 -6.85
N ARG A 82 9.74 -14.10 -5.67
CA ARG A 82 10.76 -14.32 -4.65
C ARG A 82 11.15 -15.79 -4.55
N THR A 83 12.45 -16.05 -4.49
CA THR A 83 13.04 -17.27 -3.93
C THR A 83 13.94 -16.90 -2.76
N ASP A 84 14.57 -17.88 -2.13
CA ASP A 84 15.51 -17.63 -1.03
C ASP A 84 16.81 -16.95 -1.51
N GLU A 85 17.15 -17.09 -2.79
CA GLU A 85 18.38 -16.57 -3.40
C GLU A 85 18.17 -15.21 -4.07
N GLN A 86 17.05 -15.04 -4.77
CA GLN A 86 16.79 -13.84 -5.57
C GLN A 86 15.33 -13.40 -5.63
N ILE A 87 15.15 -12.10 -5.89
CA ILE A 87 13.87 -11.46 -6.14
C ILE A 87 13.90 -10.82 -7.52
N LEU A 88 12.99 -11.25 -8.41
CA LEU A 88 12.60 -10.42 -9.55
C LEU A 88 11.57 -9.41 -9.04
N LEU A 89 11.85 -8.13 -9.22
CA LEU A 89 11.07 -7.00 -8.74
C LEU A 89 10.50 -6.24 -9.93
N LEU A 90 9.18 -6.08 -9.96
CA LEU A 90 8.48 -5.07 -10.75
C LEU A 90 8.12 -3.91 -9.82
N ASP A 91 8.70 -2.75 -10.06
CA ASP A 91 8.42 -1.53 -9.32
C ASP A 91 8.29 -0.31 -10.23
N HIS A 92 8.19 0.87 -9.64
CA HIS A 92 8.19 2.13 -10.38
C HIS A 92 9.55 2.84 -10.23
N GLY A 93 10.04 3.38 -11.34
CA GLY A 93 11.08 4.40 -11.38
C GLY A 93 10.48 5.80 -11.33
N ILE A 94 11.27 6.79 -11.76
CA ILE A 94 10.84 8.20 -11.79
C ILE A 94 9.68 8.44 -12.77
N ALA A 95 9.67 7.71 -13.88
CA ALA A 95 8.73 7.96 -15.00
C ALA A 95 8.31 6.68 -15.76
N CYS A 96 8.63 5.51 -15.21
CA CYS A 96 8.34 4.23 -15.83
C CYS A 96 8.12 3.13 -14.80
N LEU A 97 7.32 2.12 -15.13
CA LEU A 97 7.48 0.81 -14.53
C LEU A 97 8.79 0.22 -15.02
N GLN A 98 9.43 -0.57 -14.16
CA GLN A 98 10.73 -1.16 -14.45
C GLN A 98 10.84 -2.54 -13.80
N VAL A 99 11.70 -3.38 -14.36
CA VAL A 99 12.02 -4.70 -13.81
C VAL A 99 13.49 -4.80 -13.45
N SER A 100 13.79 -5.48 -12.35
CA SER A 100 15.16 -5.79 -11.94
C SER A 100 15.23 -7.11 -11.17
N VAL A 101 16.43 -7.68 -11.09
CA VAL A 101 16.71 -8.82 -10.21
C VAL A 101 17.63 -8.38 -9.08
N ARG A 102 17.36 -8.82 -7.86
CA ARG A 102 18.16 -8.53 -6.66
C ARG A 102 18.43 -9.80 -5.87
N HIS A 103 19.54 -9.82 -5.14
CA HIS A 103 19.78 -10.86 -4.15
C HIS A 103 18.77 -10.70 -3.00
N THR A 104 18.03 -11.77 -2.66
CA THR A 104 16.98 -11.74 -1.64
C THR A 104 17.51 -11.21 -0.32
N ALA A 105 18.60 -11.80 0.17
CA ALA A 105 19.19 -11.45 1.45
C ALA A 105 19.72 -10.00 1.52
N GLU A 106 20.12 -9.41 0.40
CA GLU A 106 20.63 -8.03 0.36
C GLU A 106 19.50 -7.00 0.30
N LEU A 107 18.50 -7.26 -0.55
CA LEU A 107 17.33 -6.40 -0.68
C LEU A 107 16.55 -6.38 0.64
N GLU A 108 16.20 -7.55 1.18
CA GLU A 108 15.41 -7.65 2.42
C GLU A 108 16.15 -7.03 3.60
N ARG A 109 17.48 -7.22 3.71
CA ARG A 109 18.28 -6.57 4.76
C ARG A 109 18.23 -5.05 4.65
N THR A 110 18.35 -4.51 3.44
CA THR A 110 18.29 -3.06 3.19
C THR A 110 16.93 -2.50 3.57
N GLU A 111 15.86 -3.22 3.25
CA GLU A 111 14.49 -2.87 3.59
C GLU A 111 14.25 -2.93 5.11
N SER A 112 14.65 -4.02 5.76
CA SER A 112 14.58 -4.17 7.22
C SER A 112 15.29 -3.03 7.95
N VAL A 113 16.47 -2.62 7.48
CA VAL A 113 17.18 -1.46 8.04
C VAL A 113 16.38 -0.18 7.88
N ARG A 114 15.78 0.06 6.71
CA ARG A 114 14.94 1.26 6.46
C ARG A 114 13.69 1.29 7.34
N PHE A 115 12.97 0.19 7.45
CA PHE A 115 11.81 0.09 8.35
C PHE A 115 12.23 0.22 9.82
N GLY A 116 13.35 -0.38 10.22
CA GLY A 116 13.87 -0.33 11.58
C GLY A 116 14.30 1.07 12.04
N ARG A 117 14.79 1.91 11.12
CA ARG A 117 15.04 3.35 11.36
C ARG A 117 13.73 4.11 11.57
N GLY A 118 12.67 3.70 10.88
CA GLY A 118 11.35 4.30 10.97
C GLY A 118 11.25 5.68 10.31
N VAL A 119 10.12 6.33 10.55
CA VAL A 119 9.77 7.64 9.98
C VAL A 119 9.90 8.73 11.05
N GLY A 120 10.57 9.82 10.72
CA GLY A 120 10.75 10.97 11.61
C GLY A 120 11.77 11.98 11.09
N ASP A 121 12.29 12.80 12.00
CA ASP A 121 13.16 13.93 11.64
C ASP A 121 14.64 13.70 12.00
N ALA A 122 14.99 12.53 12.56
CA ALA A 122 16.39 12.20 12.84
C ALA A 122 17.15 11.80 11.56
N GLU A 123 18.48 11.99 11.57
CA GLU A 123 19.35 11.86 10.38
C GLU A 123 19.30 10.47 9.73
N ASP A 124 19.10 9.42 10.51
CA ASP A 124 19.03 8.04 10.02
C ASP A 124 17.62 7.60 9.63
N GLN A 125 16.58 8.39 9.93
CA GLN A 125 15.18 8.10 9.63
C GLN A 125 14.79 8.52 8.22
N VAL A 126 13.74 7.91 7.68
CA VAL A 126 13.11 8.44 6.46
C VAL A 126 12.18 9.58 6.83
N SER A 127 12.14 10.61 5.98
CA SER A 127 11.36 11.81 6.29
C SER A 127 9.87 11.63 6.15
N PHE A 128 9.37 10.64 5.40
CA PHE A 128 7.93 10.44 5.13
C PHE A 128 7.62 8.95 5.00
N PHE A 129 6.40 8.54 5.34
CA PHE A 129 5.93 7.18 5.11
C PHE A 129 5.94 6.84 3.62
N SER A 130 5.60 7.80 2.77
CA SER A 130 5.70 7.71 1.32
C SER A 130 7.11 7.39 0.79
N SER A 131 8.16 7.56 1.61
CA SER A 131 9.55 7.21 1.28
C SER A 131 9.95 5.79 1.70
N LEU A 132 9.07 5.03 2.36
CA LEU A 132 9.32 3.63 2.70
C LEU A 132 9.40 2.76 1.43
N PRO A 133 10.13 1.63 1.44
CA PRO A 133 10.25 0.76 0.28
C PRO A 133 8.90 0.26 -0.25
N TYR A 134 7.95 0.01 0.65
CA TYR A 134 6.57 -0.34 0.38
C TYR A 134 5.72 -0.03 1.61
N LEU A 135 4.43 0.19 1.40
CA LEU A 135 3.44 0.50 2.43
C LEU A 135 2.59 -0.72 2.78
N TRP A 136 2.33 -1.57 1.79
CA TRP A 136 1.52 -2.77 1.92
C TRP A 136 2.13 -3.92 1.11
N GLN A 137 1.91 -5.15 1.60
CA GLN A 137 2.24 -6.39 0.90
C GLN A 137 1.14 -7.42 1.09
N LEU A 138 0.87 -8.19 0.05
CA LEU A 138 -0.14 -9.23 0.05
C LEU A 138 0.43 -10.53 -0.50
N TYR A 139 0.39 -11.57 0.32
CA TYR A 139 0.71 -12.93 -0.07
C TYR A 139 -0.56 -13.73 -0.34
N ARG A 140 -0.70 -14.29 -1.54
CA ARG A 140 -1.84 -15.13 -1.97
C ARG A 140 -1.38 -16.52 -2.42
N ASP A 141 -0.58 -17.19 -1.57
CA ASP A 141 -0.08 -18.56 -1.83
C ASP A 141 0.63 -18.72 -3.19
N GLY A 142 1.36 -17.68 -3.60
CA GLY A 142 2.16 -17.70 -4.82
C GLY A 142 3.29 -18.75 -4.73
N PRO A 143 3.82 -19.23 -5.87
CA PRO A 143 4.73 -20.38 -5.95
C PRO A 143 6.13 -20.13 -5.38
N GLY A 144 6.41 -18.94 -4.85
CA GLY A 144 7.70 -18.59 -4.25
C GLY A 144 7.73 -18.82 -2.74
N THR A 145 8.85 -18.49 -2.13
CA THR A 145 9.01 -18.60 -0.67
C THR A 145 8.62 -17.29 -0.01
N LEU A 146 7.88 -17.38 1.10
CA LEU A 146 7.55 -16.23 1.95
C LEU A 146 8.82 -15.61 2.57
N PRO A 147 8.86 -14.27 2.74
CA PRO A 147 9.85 -13.64 3.61
C PRO A 147 9.85 -14.28 5.00
N ARG A 148 11.05 -14.40 5.58
CA ARG A 148 11.19 -14.92 6.95
C ARG A 148 10.66 -13.94 7.99
N ASP A 149 10.84 -12.65 7.70
CA ASP A 149 10.41 -11.55 8.53
C ASP A 149 9.66 -10.54 7.67
N PHE A 150 8.63 -9.92 8.25
CA PHE A 150 7.92 -8.80 7.65
C PHE A 150 8.26 -7.54 8.43
N PRO A 151 9.22 -6.73 7.95
CA PRO A 151 9.59 -5.53 8.66
C PRO A 151 8.43 -4.54 8.66
N ALA A 152 8.12 -3.96 9.82
CA ALA A 152 7.14 -2.89 9.96
C ALA A 152 7.81 -1.68 10.59
N THR A 153 7.34 -0.49 10.22
CA THR A 153 7.76 0.74 10.89
C THR A 153 7.21 0.80 12.32
N SER A 154 7.92 1.52 13.18
CA SER A 154 7.38 1.93 14.48
C SER A 154 6.15 2.83 14.32
N ALA A 155 5.35 2.96 15.39
CA ALA A 155 4.24 3.90 15.45
C ALA A 155 4.68 5.32 15.06
N ALA A 156 3.82 6.01 14.31
CA ALA A 156 4.04 7.37 13.82
C ALA A 156 4.36 8.30 14.99
N PRO A 157 5.32 9.23 14.84
CA PRO A 157 5.74 10.09 15.94
C PRO A 157 4.66 11.11 16.34
N ASP A 158 3.78 11.48 15.42
CA ASP A 158 2.70 12.46 15.63
C ASP A 158 1.51 12.20 14.69
N TRP A 159 0.45 12.99 14.90
CA TRP A 159 -0.81 12.88 14.15
C TRP A 159 -0.68 13.20 12.66
N HIS A 160 0.21 14.12 12.28
CA HIS A 160 0.40 14.50 10.89
C HIS A 160 1.06 13.36 10.12
N ARG A 161 2.03 12.68 10.74
CA ARG A 161 2.68 11.49 10.17
C ARG A 161 1.73 10.29 10.07
N LEU A 162 0.83 10.11 11.04
CA LEU A 162 -0.20 9.09 10.95
C LEU A 162 -1.19 9.37 9.81
N GLU A 163 -1.61 10.62 9.67
CA GLU A 163 -2.49 11.04 8.57
C GLU A 163 -1.84 10.77 7.20
N GLU A 164 -0.57 11.16 7.02
CA GLU A 164 0.21 10.92 5.79
C GLU A 164 0.36 9.44 5.46
N SER A 165 0.59 8.60 6.49
CA SER A 165 0.66 7.15 6.36
C SER A 165 -0.65 6.56 5.83
N VAL A 166 -1.77 6.86 6.50
CA VAL A 166 -3.10 6.35 6.14
C VAL A 166 -3.50 6.85 4.75
N GLU A 167 -3.26 8.13 4.46
CA GLU A 167 -3.45 8.72 3.13
C GLU A 167 -2.68 7.94 2.06
N SER A 168 -1.39 7.67 2.31
CA SER A 168 -0.53 6.99 1.35
C SER A 168 -0.98 5.55 1.09
N ILE A 169 -1.45 4.82 2.11
CA ILE A 169 -2.00 3.47 1.96
C ILE A 169 -3.29 3.49 1.16
N LEU A 170 -4.24 4.35 1.52
CA LEU A 170 -5.53 4.46 0.83
C LEU A 170 -5.36 4.87 -0.63
N TRP A 171 -4.45 5.81 -0.89
CA TRP A 171 -4.06 6.17 -2.24
C TRP A 171 -3.46 4.99 -2.99
N ALA A 172 -2.47 4.31 -2.41
CA ALA A 172 -1.82 3.16 -3.04
C ALA A 172 -2.82 2.04 -3.35
N TRP A 173 -3.78 1.78 -2.47
CA TRP A 173 -4.85 0.81 -2.73
C TRP A 173 -5.76 1.26 -3.87
N SER A 174 -6.23 2.50 -3.86
CA SER A 174 -7.14 3.00 -4.90
C SER A 174 -6.57 2.89 -6.32
N GLU A 175 -5.24 3.04 -6.47
CA GLU A 175 -4.60 2.96 -7.78
C GLU A 175 -4.08 1.56 -8.12
N GLN A 176 -3.45 0.89 -7.14
CA GLN A 176 -2.57 -0.25 -7.42
C GLN A 176 -3.24 -1.58 -7.10
N LEU A 177 -4.17 -1.63 -6.12
CA LEU A 177 -4.84 -2.87 -5.74
C LEU A 177 -5.67 -3.44 -6.91
N PRO A 178 -6.51 -2.66 -7.63
CA PRO A 178 -7.29 -3.19 -8.76
C PRO A 178 -6.45 -3.72 -9.91
N ALA A 179 -5.25 -3.17 -10.11
CA ALA A 179 -4.33 -3.65 -11.15
C ALA A 179 -3.68 -4.99 -10.78
N GLN A 180 -3.54 -5.27 -9.49
CA GLN A 180 -2.77 -6.39 -8.96
C GLN A 180 -3.62 -7.61 -8.61
N VAL A 181 -4.80 -7.40 -8.02
CA VAL A 181 -5.64 -8.48 -7.49
C VAL A 181 -7.01 -8.59 -8.17
N GLY A 182 -7.45 -7.58 -8.91
CA GLY A 182 -8.73 -7.56 -9.63
C GLY A 182 -9.62 -6.39 -9.24
N ASP A 183 -10.55 -6.02 -10.13
CA ASP A 183 -11.39 -4.82 -9.99
C ASP A 183 -12.47 -4.92 -8.90
N GLU A 184 -12.79 -6.14 -8.45
CA GLU A 184 -13.85 -6.42 -7.45
C GLU A 184 -13.31 -6.60 -6.02
N GLU A 185 -11.99 -6.49 -5.85
CA GLU A 185 -11.33 -6.80 -4.58
C GLU A 185 -11.32 -5.58 -3.66
N SER A 186 -11.51 -5.83 -2.37
CA SER A 186 -11.44 -4.82 -1.31
C SER A 186 -10.26 -5.08 -0.38
N ALA A 187 -9.80 -4.03 0.29
CA ALA A 187 -8.83 -4.14 1.38
C ALA A 187 -9.25 -3.23 2.53
N ALA A 188 -9.10 -3.72 3.76
CA ALA A 188 -9.49 -2.99 4.94
C ALA A 188 -8.61 -3.36 6.14
N PHE A 189 -8.61 -2.48 7.12
CA PHE A 189 -8.09 -2.72 8.46
C PHE A 189 -8.91 -1.93 9.47
N ASN A 190 -8.88 -2.37 10.71
CA ASN A 190 -9.49 -1.66 11.84
C ASN A 190 -8.40 -0.90 12.59
N ILE A 191 -8.64 0.39 12.86
CA ILE A 191 -7.91 1.14 13.86
C ILE A 191 -8.63 0.95 15.19
N VAL A 192 -7.93 0.41 16.19
CA VAL A 192 -8.43 0.23 17.55
C VAL A 192 -7.73 1.21 18.50
N ASN A 193 -8.49 1.77 19.43
CA ASN A 193 -7.97 2.59 20.52
C ASN A 193 -8.25 1.89 21.85
N HIS A 194 -7.20 1.44 22.52
CA HIS A 194 -7.32 0.72 23.79
C HIS A 194 -7.99 1.54 24.91
N LYS A 195 -7.98 2.87 24.81
CA LYS A 195 -8.68 3.75 25.77
C LYS A 195 -10.19 3.86 25.50
N ASP A 196 -10.65 3.45 24.32
CA ASP A 196 -12.05 3.46 23.89
C ASP A 196 -12.64 2.04 23.84
N GLY A 197 -12.16 1.16 24.73
CA GLY A 197 -12.66 -0.21 24.81
C GLY A 197 -12.47 -1.03 23.52
N ASP A 198 -11.46 -0.70 22.71
CA ASP A 198 -11.15 -1.33 21.43
C ASP A 198 -12.25 -1.23 20.37
N ARG A 199 -13.16 -0.25 20.49
CA ARG A 199 -14.20 0.03 19.49
C ARG A 199 -13.55 0.35 18.13
N PRO A 200 -13.80 -0.47 17.09
CA PRO A 200 -13.08 -0.35 15.82
C PRO A 200 -13.55 0.87 15.01
N LEU A 201 -12.58 1.49 14.35
CA LEU A 201 -12.79 2.33 13.18
C LEU A 201 -12.23 1.56 11.97
N SER A 202 -13.13 1.04 11.13
CA SER A 202 -12.74 0.37 9.90
C SER A 202 -12.35 1.41 8.84
N VAL A 203 -11.21 1.18 8.21
CA VAL A 203 -10.65 2.01 7.15
C VAL A 203 -10.33 1.10 5.97
N GLY A 204 -10.79 1.47 4.77
CA GLY A 204 -10.61 0.59 3.64
C GLY A 204 -10.83 1.20 2.27
N TYR A 205 -10.67 0.35 1.28
CA TYR A 205 -10.93 0.57 -0.13
C TYR A 205 -11.78 -0.57 -0.67
N SER A 206 -12.77 -0.23 -1.49
CA SER A 206 -13.57 -1.14 -2.30
C SER A 206 -13.67 -0.59 -3.74
N PRO A 207 -14.26 -1.34 -4.69
CA PRO A 207 -14.45 -0.86 -6.06
C PRO A 207 -15.26 0.45 -6.15
N GLU A 208 -16.08 0.73 -5.14
CA GLU A 208 -16.87 1.96 -5.01
C GLU A 208 -16.05 3.15 -4.46
N GLY A 209 -14.82 2.92 -4.00
CA GLY A 209 -13.90 3.94 -3.51
C GLY A 209 -13.38 3.67 -2.10
N VAL A 210 -12.83 4.72 -1.49
CA VAL A 210 -12.35 4.66 -0.10
C VAL A 210 -13.54 4.79 0.85
N PHE A 211 -13.53 4.03 1.95
CA PHE A 211 -14.59 4.07 2.95
C PHE A 211 -14.04 4.07 4.37
N LEU A 212 -14.83 4.66 5.26
CA LEU A 212 -14.69 4.59 6.71
C LEU A 212 -15.99 4.06 7.30
N VAL A 213 -15.88 3.15 8.26
CA VAL A 213 -17.03 2.62 8.98
C VAL A 213 -16.71 2.63 10.46
N VAL A 214 -17.68 3.07 11.27
CA VAL A 214 -17.47 3.20 12.69
C VAL A 214 -18.67 2.67 13.47
N ASP A 215 -18.38 1.81 14.45
CA ASP A 215 -19.40 1.32 15.37
C ASP A 215 -19.92 2.51 16.15
N ASP A 216 -21.21 2.61 16.43
CA ASP A 216 -21.85 3.69 17.19
C ASP A 216 -23.08 3.18 17.98
N ARG A 217 -23.15 1.87 18.22
CA ARG A 217 -24.32 1.23 18.86
C ARG A 217 -24.57 1.67 20.29
N ASP A 218 -23.53 2.09 21.00
CA ASP A 218 -23.63 2.53 22.40
C ASP A 218 -23.90 4.03 22.55
N ALA A 219 -24.04 4.77 21.44
CA ALA A 219 -24.23 6.20 21.47
C ALA A 219 -25.70 6.61 21.77
N PRO A 220 -25.92 7.81 22.33
CA PRO A 220 -27.27 8.31 22.56
C PRO A 220 -28.09 8.41 21.26
N GLU A 221 -29.30 7.88 21.27
CA GLU A 221 -30.24 8.08 20.17
C GLU A 221 -30.80 9.52 20.17
N GLY A 222 -30.91 10.13 18.98
CA GLY A 222 -31.56 11.44 18.82
C GLY A 222 -31.05 12.29 17.66
N GLU A 223 -31.79 13.34 17.31
CA GLU A 223 -31.43 14.27 16.22
C GLU A 223 -30.13 15.03 16.50
N ASP A 224 -29.85 15.36 17.76
CA ASP A 224 -28.62 16.08 18.15
C ASP A 224 -27.35 15.27 17.88
N HIS A 225 -27.39 13.97 18.19
CA HIS A 225 -26.28 13.04 17.95
C HIS A 225 -26.09 12.80 16.46
N ARG A 226 -27.19 12.57 15.73
CA ARG A 226 -27.17 12.49 14.26
C ARG A 226 -26.56 13.74 13.62
N ALA A 227 -27.01 14.93 14.02
CA ALA A 227 -26.49 16.19 13.50
C ALA A 227 -25.01 16.39 13.85
N MET A 228 -24.55 15.87 15.00
CA MET A 228 -23.13 15.85 15.35
C MET A 228 -22.34 14.93 14.41
N MET A 229 -22.82 13.72 14.12
CA MET A 229 -22.15 12.78 13.22
C MET A 229 -22.05 13.34 11.79
N GLU A 230 -23.13 13.91 11.28
CA GLU A 230 -23.16 14.57 9.97
C GLU A 230 -22.16 15.74 9.91
N ARG A 231 -22.06 16.58 10.95
CA ARG A 231 -21.05 17.66 11.03
C ARG A 231 -19.60 17.15 11.04
N ARG A 232 -19.37 15.91 11.50
CA ARG A 232 -18.06 15.27 11.51
C ARG A 232 -17.72 14.58 10.18
N GLY A 233 -18.64 14.58 9.22
CA GLY A 233 -18.44 14.02 7.89
C GLY A 233 -19.06 12.64 7.69
N TRP A 234 -19.72 12.06 8.71
CA TRP A 234 -20.44 10.80 8.56
C TRP A 234 -21.69 10.98 7.70
N GLN A 235 -21.97 10.06 6.78
CA GLN A 235 -22.94 10.24 5.72
C GLN A 235 -24.18 9.35 5.91
N VAL A 236 -23.94 8.09 6.26
CA VAL A 236 -24.97 7.04 6.26
C VAL A 236 -24.97 6.32 7.60
N ALA A 237 -26.14 6.22 8.24
CA ALA A 237 -26.32 5.46 9.47
C ALA A 237 -27.04 4.13 9.16
N VAL A 238 -26.43 3.00 9.51
CA VAL A 238 -26.96 1.65 9.22
C VAL A 238 -26.75 0.76 10.44
N HIS A 239 -27.86 0.31 11.04
CA HIS A 239 -27.85 -0.68 12.15
C HIS A 239 -26.88 -0.34 13.30
N GLY A 240 -26.80 0.93 13.68
CA GLY A 240 -25.91 1.41 14.75
C GLY A 240 -24.45 1.60 14.33
N TRP A 241 -24.17 1.58 13.03
CA TRP A 241 -22.90 1.98 12.44
C TRP A 241 -23.07 3.28 11.67
N TRP A 242 -21.99 4.04 11.55
CA TRP A 242 -21.89 5.16 10.62
C TRP A 242 -20.85 4.88 9.56
N GLU A 243 -21.17 5.30 8.34
CA GLU A 243 -20.32 5.15 7.16
C GLU A 243 -20.07 6.50 6.50
N ALA A 244 -18.86 6.67 6.00
CA ALA A 244 -18.48 7.73 5.09
C ALA A 244 -17.73 7.13 3.90
N THR A 245 -18.16 7.49 2.70
CA THR A 245 -17.56 7.04 1.45
C THR A 245 -16.93 8.19 0.67
N PHE A 246 -15.86 7.89 -0.03
CA PHE A 246 -15.06 8.80 -0.83
C PHE A 246 -14.85 8.16 -2.22
N PRO A 247 -15.83 8.31 -3.13
CA PRO A 247 -15.90 7.51 -4.36
C PRO A 247 -14.93 7.95 -5.45
N GLU A 248 -14.46 9.21 -5.39
CA GLU A 248 -13.58 9.73 -6.43
C GLU A 248 -12.16 9.13 -6.26
N PRO A 249 -11.58 8.52 -7.31
CA PRO A 249 -10.22 8.02 -7.24
C PRO A 249 -9.24 9.20 -7.20
N GLY A 250 -8.35 9.23 -6.22
CA GLY A 250 -7.43 10.35 -6.09
C GLY A 250 -6.81 10.52 -4.72
N TRP A 251 -5.74 11.31 -4.69
CA TRP A 251 -5.11 11.78 -3.46
C TRP A 251 -6.10 12.57 -2.59
N GLU A 252 -7.03 13.33 -3.19
CA GLU A 252 -7.98 14.15 -2.43
C GLU A 252 -8.93 13.31 -1.56
N SER A 253 -9.49 12.23 -2.12
CA SER A 253 -10.35 11.28 -1.38
C SER A 253 -9.57 10.54 -0.29
N ALA A 254 -8.37 10.05 -0.62
CA ALA A 254 -7.49 9.39 0.35
C ALA A 254 -7.13 10.33 1.52
N ALA A 255 -6.77 11.58 1.22
CA ALA A 255 -6.43 12.59 2.22
C ALA A 255 -7.64 12.99 3.07
N ALA A 256 -8.83 13.11 2.47
CA ALA A 256 -10.06 13.42 3.20
C ALA A 256 -10.45 12.28 4.16
N ALA A 257 -10.36 11.03 3.70
CA ALA A 257 -10.58 9.86 4.53
C ALA A 257 -9.55 9.76 5.67
N ALA A 258 -8.26 9.96 5.38
CA ALA A 258 -7.21 9.93 6.40
C ALA A 258 -7.41 11.00 7.49
N ARG A 259 -7.72 12.24 7.08
CA ARG A 259 -8.07 13.34 8.02
C ARG A 259 -9.24 12.96 8.91
N MET A 260 -10.30 12.43 8.32
CA MET A 260 -11.49 12.04 9.05
C MET A 260 -11.20 10.89 10.02
N ALA A 261 -10.41 9.89 9.61
CA ALA A 261 -10.01 8.78 10.47
C ALA A 261 -9.19 9.25 11.68
N VAL A 262 -8.20 10.13 11.46
CA VAL A 262 -7.38 10.71 12.54
C VAL A 262 -8.23 11.59 13.46
N ALA A 263 -9.16 12.38 12.91
CA ALA A 263 -10.08 13.17 13.73
C ALA A 263 -11.01 12.29 14.59
N GLU A 264 -11.50 11.18 14.04
CA GLU A 264 -12.35 10.23 14.76
C GLU A 264 -11.62 9.61 15.95
N VAL A 265 -10.42 9.04 15.76
CA VAL A 265 -9.69 8.40 16.86
C VAL A 265 -9.25 9.40 17.93
N ARG A 266 -8.95 10.65 17.55
CA ARG A 266 -8.66 11.73 18.50
C ARG A 266 -9.88 12.12 19.33
N SER A 267 -11.07 12.16 18.71
CA SER A 267 -12.32 12.44 19.42
C SER A 267 -12.64 11.38 20.49
N ARG A 268 -12.16 10.15 20.29
CA ARG A 268 -12.27 9.00 21.21
C ARG A 268 -11.19 9.00 22.30
N GLY A 269 -10.44 10.08 22.44
CA GLY A 269 -9.48 10.26 23.52
C GLY A 269 -8.10 9.64 23.29
N ALA A 270 -7.77 9.16 22.09
CA ALA A 270 -6.39 8.82 21.76
C ALA A 270 -5.51 10.09 21.85
N LEU A 271 -4.40 10.03 22.60
CA LEU A 271 -3.53 11.19 22.85
C LEU A 271 -2.37 11.24 21.85
N THR A 272 -1.89 10.08 21.43
CA THR A 272 -0.82 9.92 20.43
C THR A 272 -1.08 8.70 19.54
N PRO A 273 -0.46 8.60 18.35
CA PRO A 273 -0.56 7.40 17.50
C PRO A 273 -0.12 6.11 18.20
N ARG A 274 0.71 6.18 19.24
CA ARG A 274 1.14 5.01 20.03
C ARG A 274 0.03 4.39 20.88
N ASP A 275 -1.07 5.11 21.08
CA ASP A 275 -2.26 4.58 21.76
C ASP A 275 -3.10 3.68 20.85
N LEU A 276 -2.76 3.59 19.56
CA LEU A 276 -3.54 2.92 18.52
C LEU A 276 -2.92 1.60 18.09
N GLY A 277 -3.78 0.64 17.77
CA GLY A 277 -3.43 -0.63 17.13
C GLY A 277 -4.17 -0.83 15.82
N ALA A 278 -3.67 -1.73 14.98
CA ALA A 278 -4.29 -2.23 13.79
C ALA A 278 -4.84 -3.64 14.05
N ALA A 279 -6.05 -3.92 13.61
CA ALA A 279 -6.69 -5.22 13.71
C ALA A 279 -7.40 -5.58 12.40
N ASP A 280 -7.77 -6.85 12.23
CA ASP A 280 -8.58 -7.37 11.12
C ASP A 280 -8.09 -6.93 9.72
N ILE A 281 -6.77 -6.85 9.56
CA ILE A 281 -6.13 -6.49 8.29
C ILE A 281 -6.45 -7.58 7.26
N SER A 282 -7.15 -7.21 6.20
CA SER A 282 -7.66 -8.16 5.20
C SER A 282 -7.70 -7.56 3.80
N CYS A 283 -7.53 -8.42 2.80
CA CYS A 283 -7.76 -8.09 1.39
C CYS A 283 -8.64 -9.17 0.78
N ALA A 284 -9.95 -8.93 0.82
CA ALA A 284 -10.98 -9.95 0.74
C ALA A 284 -10.71 -11.12 1.71
N ASP A 285 -11.41 -12.24 1.54
CA ASP A 285 -11.25 -13.44 2.38
C ASP A 285 -10.04 -14.31 1.96
N ARG A 286 -8.99 -13.71 1.34
CA ARG A 286 -7.89 -14.46 0.71
C ARG A 286 -6.52 -13.86 0.95
N GLY A 287 -5.64 -14.68 1.52
CA GLY A 287 -4.22 -14.40 1.67
C GLY A 287 -3.86 -13.65 2.96
N LEU A 288 -2.58 -13.32 3.09
CA LEU A 288 -2.03 -12.55 4.21
C LEU A 288 -1.70 -11.14 3.73
N LEU A 289 -2.50 -10.15 4.16
CA LEU A 289 -2.25 -8.74 3.93
C LEU A 289 -1.46 -8.16 5.11
N MET A 290 -0.42 -7.37 4.80
CA MET A 290 0.42 -6.72 5.79
C MET A 290 0.56 -5.25 5.46
N LEU A 291 0.58 -4.40 6.49
CA LEU A 291 0.67 -2.94 6.37
C LEU A 291 1.90 -2.40 7.11
N PRO A 292 3.11 -2.72 6.63
CA PRO A 292 4.37 -2.31 7.24
C PRO A 292 4.56 -0.79 7.26
N GLY A 293 3.86 -0.06 6.39
CA GLY A 293 3.85 1.39 6.34
C GLY A 293 2.71 2.05 7.10
N LEU A 294 1.94 1.36 7.93
CA LEU A 294 0.72 1.94 8.54
C LEU A 294 0.98 2.92 9.69
N GLY A 295 2.11 2.78 10.41
CA GLY A 295 2.47 3.73 11.46
C GLY A 295 1.64 3.63 12.74
N ILE A 296 1.04 2.47 13.01
CA ILE A 296 0.49 2.07 14.32
C ILE A 296 0.89 0.61 14.60
N SER A 297 0.76 0.14 15.84
CA SER A 297 1.13 -1.25 16.19
C SER A 297 0.19 -2.26 15.55
N HIS A 298 0.72 -3.42 15.16
CA HIS A 298 -0.04 -4.59 14.73
C HIS A 298 -0.27 -5.55 15.89
#